data_AF-A0A7X7KAR6-F1
#
_entry.id   AF-A0A7X7KAR6-F1
#
_cell.length_a   1.000
_cell.length_b   1.000
_cell.length_c   1.000
_cell.angle_alpha   90.00
_cell.angle_beta   90.00
_cell.angle_gamma   90.00
#
_symmetry.space_group_name_H-M   'P 1'
#
loop_
_entity.id
_entity.type
_entity.pdbx_description
1 polymer ?
#
loop_
_entity_poly.entity_id
_entity_poly.type
_entity_poly.pdbx_seq_one_letter_code
_entity_poly.pdbx_strand_id
1 'polypeptide(L)'
;MTRPAMFRPAASRRRARVTAAVLALGLVLTGGGAAQAWDWPRDPALRPAPEAEVSTVDAEAAIATKLGSLLAEGGLGKAYSLRVVDVESGRVVADRLGTKARIAASSTKLFTAVAALDVLGKNRKFTTKVK
;
A
#
# COMPACT_ATOMS: atom_id res chain seq x y z
N MET A 1 53.57 -7.34 50.29
CA MET A 1 52.23 -7.52 49.68
C MET A 1 52.38 -7.59 48.17
N THR A 2 51.92 -8.69 47.60
CA THR A 2 51.93 -9.11 46.18
C THR A 2 50.76 -8.53 45.37
N ARG A 3 51.00 -8.11 44.10
CA ARG A 3 50.22 -8.40 42.84
C ARG A 3 50.32 -7.29 41.75
N PRO A 4 50.05 -7.61 40.45
CA PRO A 4 51.03 -7.42 39.36
C PRO A 4 50.59 -6.48 38.22
N ALA A 5 51.48 -6.32 37.25
CA ALA A 5 51.27 -5.66 35.96
C ALA A 5 50.09 -6.26 35.16
N MET A 6 49.32 -5.39 34.48
CA MET A 6 48.42 -5.80 33.40
C MET A 6 48.70 -5.02 32.11
N PHE A 7 49.17 -5.82 31.15
CA PHE A 7 49.26 -5.58 29.72
C PHE A 7 47.84 -5.33 29.14
N ARG A 8 47.62 -4.24 28.39
CA ARG A 8 46.41 -4.05 27.58
C ARG A 8 46.72 -4.43 26.12
N PRO A 9 46.09 -5.47 25.54
CA PRO A 9 46.35 -5.83 24.15
C PRO A 9 45.55 -4.92 23.20
N ALA A 10 46.22 -4.47 22.14
CA ALA A 10 45.62 -3.78 21.00
C ALA A 10 44.76 -4.76 20.18
N ALA A 11 43.44 -4.66 20.28
CA ALA A 11 42.52 -5.53 19.56
C ALA A 11 42.19 -5.00 18.15
N SER A 12 42.98 -5.47 17.18
CA SER A 12 42.66 -5.85 15.79
C SER A 12 41.56 -5.11 15.00
N ARG A 13 41.99 -4.32 14.01
CA ARG A 13 41.20 -3.71 12.91
C ARG A 13 40.47 -4.70 11.98
N ARG A 14 40.52 -6.01 12.23
CA ARG A 14 39.93 -7.05 11.38
C ARG A 14 38.43 -7.25 11.59
N ARG A 15 37.89 -6.88 12.77
CA ARG A 15 36.47 -7.03 13.09
C ARG A 15 35.56 -6.01 12.38
N ALA A 16 36.10 -4.85 12.01
CA ALA A 16 35.35 -3.77 11.38
C ALA A 16 34.96 -4.04 9.90
N ARG A 17 35.66 -4.96 9.22
CA ARG A 17 35.40 -5.25 7.80
C ARG A 17 34.28 -6.28 7.59
N VAL A 18 34.02 -7.14 8.57
CA VAL A 18 33.01 -8.20 8.46
C VAL A 18 31.60 -7.64 8.63
N THR A 19 31.41 -6.63 9.48
CA THR A 19 30.10 -5.97 9.67
C THR A 19 29.63 -5.17 8.46
N ALA A 20 30.54 -4.56 7.68
CA ALA A 20 30.18 -3.78 6.51
C ALA A 20 29.65 -4.64 5.33
N ALA A 21 30.16 -5.86 5.17
CA ALA A 21 29.75 -6.75 4.08
C ALA A 21 28.34 -7.34 4.27
N VAL A 22 27.92 -7.57 5.53
CA VAL A 22 26.58 -8.11 5.85
C VAL A 22 25.48 -7.06 5.62
N LEU A 23 25.76 -5.78 5.86
CA LEU A 23 24.82 -4.69 5.60
C LEU A 23 24.62 -4.40 4.09
N ALA A 24 25.66 -4.56 3.28
CA ALA A 24 25.54 -4.37 1.83
C ALA A 24 24.77 -5.52 1.13
N LEU A 25 24.86 -6.76 1.65
CA LEU A 25 24.13 -7.90 1.08
C LEU A 25 22.64 -7.91 1.48
N GLY A 26 22.30 -7.34 2.64
CA GLY A 26 20.91 -7.19 3.09
C GLY A 26 20.09 -6.18 2.27
N LEU A 27 20.74 -5.19 1.63
CA LEU A 27 20.06 -4.14 0.87
C LEU A 27 19.70 -4.55 -0.57
N VAL A 28 20.35 -5.60 -1.11
CA VAL A 28 20.08 -6.10 -2.48
C VAL A 28 18.90 -7.07 -2.53
N LEU A 29 18.56 -7.71 -1.40
CA LEU A 29 17.52 -8.74 -1.35
C LEU A 29 16.10 -8.22 -1.02
N THR A 30 15.94 -6.93 -0.71
CA THR A 30 14.64 -6.34 -0.34
C THR A 30 14.12 -5.27 -1.31
N GLY A 31 14.92 -4.84 -2.29
CA GLY A 31 14.59 -3.71 -3.18
C GLY A 31 13.82 -4.04 -4.47
N GLY A 32 13.53 -5.30 -4.74
CA GLY A 32 12.93 -5.75 -6.00
C GLY A 32 11.46 -6.16 -5.88
N GLY A 33 10.63 -5.34 -5.23
CA GLY A 33 9.18 -5.49 -5.32
C GLY A 33 8.72 -5.14 -6.73
N ALA A 34 8.89 -6.06 -7.68
CA ALA A 34 8.21 -5.97 -8.96
C ALA A 34 6.71 -5.91 -8.65
N ALA A 35 6.11 -4.74 -8.84
CA ALA A 35 4.67 -4.58 -8.83
C ALA A 35 4.11 -5.68 -9.72
N GLN A 36 3.43 -6.66 -9.12
CA GLN A 36 2.77 -7.70 -9.88
C GLN A 36 1.72 -6.99 -10.72
N ALA A 37 2.04 -6.78 -12.01
CA ALA A 37 1.11 -6.20 -12.95
C ALA A 37 -0.08 -7.16 -13.03
N TRP A 38 -1.18 -6.74 -12.40
CA TRP A 38 -2.43 -7.47 -12.43
C TRP A 38 -2.88 -7.54 -13.90
N ASP A 39 -2.76 -8.71 -14.52
CA ASP A 39 -3.08 -8.97 -15.92
C ASP A 39 -4.61 -9.08 -16.10
N TRP A 40 -5.32 -8.01 -15.71
CA TRP A 40 -6.70 -7.79 -16.06
C TRP A 40 -6.79 -7.61 -17.57
N PRO A 41 -7.76 -8.23 -18.28
CA PRO A 41 -7.97 -7.95 -19.70
C PRO A 41 -8.19 -6.45 -19.89
N ARG A 42 -7.14 -5.74 -20.31
CA ARG A 42 -7.24 -4.35 -20.74
C ARG A 42 -7.73 -4.40 -22.16
N ASP A 43 -8.87 -3.76 -22.41
CA ASP A 43 -9.28 -3.48 -23.79
C ASP A 43 -8.13 -2.68 -24.45
N PRO A 44 -7.51 -3.18 -25.53
CA PRO A 44 -6.41 -2.48 -26.20
C PRO A 44 -6.84 -1.10 -26.75
N ALA A 45 -8.15 -0.84 -26.89
CA ALA A 45 -8.67 0.48 -27.22
C ALA A 45 -8.62 1.47 -26.04
N LEU A 46 -8.57 0.98 -24.80
CA LEU A 46 -8.39 1.79 -23.59
C LEU A 46 -6.90 2.04 -23.38
N ARG A 47 -6.33 2.99 -24.13
CA ARG A 47 -5.01 3.51 -23.79
C ARG A 47 -5.09 4.17 -22.41
N PRO A 48 -4.16 3.87 -21.47
CA PRO A 48 -4.04 4.68 -20.27
C PRO A 48 -3.85 6.13 -20.70
N ALA A 49 -4.62 7.04 -20.11
CA ALA A 49 -4.41 8.47 -20.32
C ALA A 49 -2.94 8.77 -19.97
N PRO A 50 -2.26 9.67 -20.71
CA PRO A 50 -0.91 10.08 -20.34
C PRO A 50 -0.93 10.54 -18.89
N GLU A 51 -0.10 9.88 -18.08
CA GLU A 51 -0.01 10.12 -16.65
C GLU A 51 0.59 11.52 -16.51
N ALA A 52 -0.26 12.49 -16.17
CA ALA A 52 0.24 13.83 -15.87
C ALA A 52 1.12 13.69 -14.62
N GLU A 53 2.35 14.19 -14.68
CA GLU A 53 3.20 14.34 -13.50
C GLU A 53 2.59 15.39 -12.58
N VAL A 54 1.62 14.97 -11.79
CA VAL A 54 1.05 15.79 -10.72
C VAL A 54 1.82 15.45 -9.46
N SER A 55 2.40 16.46 -8.84
CA SER A 55 2.91 16.36 -7.47
C SER A 55 1.81 15.78 -6.59
N THR A 56 2.02 14.55 -6.09
CA THR A 56 1.03 13.86 -5.23
C THR A 56 0.72 14.68 -3.99
N VAL A 57 1.70 15.44 -3.48
CA VAL A 57 1.53 16.37 -2.36
C VAL A 57 0.53 17.48 -2.69
N ASP A 58 0.65 18.12 -3.85
CA ASP A 58 -0.24 19.22 -4.23
C ASP A 58 -1.65 18.72 -4.57
N ALA A 59 -1.75 17.54 -5.22
CA ALA A 59 -3.03 16.91 -5.50
C ALA A 59 -3.78 16.54 -4.22
N GLU A 60 -3.08 15.95 -3.24
CA GLU A 60 -3.67 15.59 -1.96
C GLU A 60 -4.16 16.82 -1.18
N ALA A 61 -3.37 17.90 -1.15
CA ALA A 61 -3.78 19.15 -0.54
C ALA A 61 -5.06 19.71 -1.21
N ALA A 62 -5.11 19.72 -2.54
CA ALA A 62 -6.29 20.15 -3.28
C ALA A 62 -7.53 19.28 -3.00
N ILE A 63 -7.36 17.95 -2.92
CA ILE A 63 -8.42 17.01 -2.56
C ILE A 63 -8.93 17.30 -1.15
N ALA A 64 -8.02 17.45 -0.18
CA ALA A 64 -8.38 17.70 1.21
C ALA A 64 -9.16 19.02 1.36
N THR A 65 -8.71 20.10 0.71
CA THR A 65 -9.40 21.40 0.72
C THR A 65 -10.79 21.30 0.10
N LYS A 66 -10.91 20.71 -1.10
CA LYS A 66 -12.19 20.59 -1.80
C LYS A 66 -13.19 19.72 -1.03
N LEU A 67 -12.72 18.59 -0.49
CA LEU A 67 -13.54 17.72 0.32
C LEU A 67 -13.99 18.42 1.61
N GLY A 68 -13.11 19.19 2.26
CA GLY A 68 -13.46 20.01 3.41
C GLY A 68 -14.62 20.97 3.13
N SER A 69 -14.55 21.68 1.99
CA SER A 69 -15.64 22.58 1.55
C SER A 69 -16.96 21.83 1.34
N LEU A 70 -16.93 20.72 0.59
CA LEU A 70 -18.14 19.92 0.32
C LEU A 70 -18.78 19.34 1.59
N LEU A 71 -17.96 18.92 2.56
CA LEU A 71 -18.47 18.40 3.82
C LEU A 71 -19.04 19.51 4.71
N ALA A 72 -18.52 20.73 4.61
CA ALA A 72 -19.04 21.90 5.31
C ALA A 72 -20.38 22.39 4.75
N GLU A 73 -20.60 22.25 3.44
CA GLU A 73 -21.91 22.51 2.79
C GLU A 73 -23.04 21.62 3.36
N GLY A 74 -22.68 20.43 3.89
CA GLY A 74 -23.59 19.57 4.63
C GLY A 74 -24.36 18.57 3.76
N GLY A 75 -25.61 18.26 4.13
CA GLY A 75 -26.48 17.34 3.39
C GLY A 75 -26.30 15.83 3.67
N LEU A 76 -25.18 15.41 4.26
CA LEU A 76 -24.91 13.97 4.56
C LEU A 76 -25.43 13.49 5.93
N GLY A 77 -25.97 14.39 6.74
CA GLY A 77 -26.35 14.10 8.13
C GLY A 77 -25.15 13.69 9.02
N LYS A 78 -25.43 13.17 10.22
CA LYS A 78 -24.37 12.79 11.18
C LYS A 78 -23.80 11.38 10.90
N ALA A 79 -24.53 10.55 10.17
CA ALA A 79 -24.34 9.11 10.11
C ALA A 79 -23.50 8.59 8.93
N TYR A 80 -22.51 9.35 8.45
CA TYR A 80 -21.60 8.90 7.40
C TYR A 80 -20.19 8.55 7.93
N SER A 81 -19.36 7.97 7.07
CA SER A 81 -17.92 7.76 7.25
C SER A 81 -17.24 7.91 5.89
N LEU A 82 -15.97 8.33 5.88
CA LEU A 82 -15.20 8.55 4.66
C LEU A 82 -13.74 8.22 4.94
N ARG A 83 -13.03 7.69 3.94
CA ARG A 83 -11.58 7.59 3.94
C ARG A 83 -11.06 7.72 2.52
N VAL A 84 -10.07 8.58 2.32
CA VAL A 84 -9.33 8.74 1.06
C VAL A 84 -7.87 8.42 1.34
N VAL A 85 -7.28 7.58 0.50
CA VAL A 85 -5.92 7.09 0.63
C VAL A 85 -5.24 7.23 -0.71
N ASP A 86 -4.03 7.75 -0.72
CA ASP A 86 -3.13 7.62 -1.86
C ASP A 86 -2.67 6.16 -1.95
N VAL A 87 -2.98 5.49 -3.06
CA VAL A 87 -2.72 4.06 -3.24
C VAL A 87 -1.23 3.77 -3.38
N GLU A 88 -0.45 4.70 -3.94
CA GLU A 88 0.98 4.51 -4.15
C GLU A 88 1.75 4.59 -2.82
N SER A 89 1.54 5.66 -2.05
CA SER A 89 2.23 5.87 -0.77
C SER A 89 1.55 5.22 0.43
N GLY A 90 0.26 4.86 0.32
CA GLY A 90 -0.58 4.43 1.44
C GLY A 90 -0.99 5.56 2.39
N ARG A 91 -0.65 6.82 2.08
CA ARG A 91 -0.94 7.98 2.92
C ARG A 91 -2.44 8.27 2.96
N VAL A 92 -2.96 8.55 4.15
CA VAL A 92 -4.35 8.96 4.32
C VAL A 92 -4.47 10.45 4.03
N VAL A 93 -5.24 10.78 2.99
CA VAL A 93 -5.49 12.16 2.53
C VAL A 93 -6.62 12.79 3.33
N ALA A 94 -7.64 12.00 3.65
CA ALA A 94 -8.77 12.42 4.49
C ALA A 94 -9.38 11.22 5.21
N ASP A 95 -9.78 11.40 6.46
CA ASP A 95 -10.48 10.38 7.26
C ASP A 95 -11.57 11.04 8.10
N ARG A 96 -12.77 10.46 8.06
CA ARG A 96 -13.81 10.69 9.05
C ARG A 96 -14.45 9.36 9.42
N LEU A 97 -14.19 8.91 10.65
CA LEU A 97 -14.73 7.64 11.17
C LEU A 97 -14.46 6.46 10.22
N GLY A 98 -13.32 6.45 9.52
CA GLY A 98 -13.00 5.48 8.47
C GLY A 98 -12.89 4.03 8.96
N THR A 99 -12.76 3.81 10.26
CA THR A 99 -12.74 2.48 10.91
C THR A 99 -14.08 2.10 11.54
N LYS A 100 -15.08 3.00 11.51
CA LYS A 100 -16.39 2.72 12.09
C LYS A 100 -17.16 1.75 11.19
N ALA A 101 -17.61 0.64 11.75
CA ALA A 101 -18.46 -0.31 11.03
C ALA A 101 -19.75 0.36 10.53
N ARG A 102 -20.09 0.09 9.26
CA ARG A 102 -21.30 0.57 8.58
C ARG A 102 -21.92 -0.56 7.76
N ILE A 103 -23.21 -0.44 7.45
CA ILE A 103 -23.87 -1.30 6.47
C ILE A 103 -23.32 -0.92 5.09
N ALA A 104 -22.57 -1.83 4.46
CA ALA A 104 -21.91 -1.57 3.18
C ALA A 104 -22.86 -1.61 1.96
N ALA A 105 -24.09 -2.12 2.13
CA ALA A 105 -25.06 -2.33 1.05
C ALA A 105 -24.41 -3.07 -0.14
N SER A 106 -24.54 -2.55 -1.36
CA SER A 106 -23.92 -3.17 -2.53
C SER A 106 -22.39 -3.05 -2.58
N SER A 107 -21.73 -2.22 -1.76
CA SER A 107 -20.27 -2.21 -1.64
C SER A 107 -19.71 -3.53 -1.11
N THR A 108 -20.55 -4.37 -0.46
CA THR A 108 -20.24 -5.77 -0.14
C THR A 108 -19.76 -6.56 -1.37
N LYS A 109 -20.24 -6.20 -2.58
CA LYS A 109 -19.84 -6.86 -3.83
C LYS A 109 -18.34 -6.76 -4.10
N LEU A 110 -17.65 -5.72 -3.62
CA LEU A 110 -16.20 -5.61 -3.76
C LEU A 110 -15.48 -6.76 -3.05
N PHE A 111 -15.89 -7.07 -1.83
CA PHE A 111 -15.36 -8.20 -1.07
C PHE A 111 -15.70 -9.53 -1.72
N THR A 112 -16.95 -9.70 -2.17
CA THR A 112 -17.38 -10.91 -2.89
C THR A 112 -16.60 -11.10 -4.19
N ALA A 113 -16.35 -10.03 -4.94
CA ALA A 113 -15.60 -10.10 -6.19
C ALA A 113 -14.14 -10.51 -5.97
N VAL A 114 -13.47 -9.93 -4.97
CA VAL A 114 -12.09 -10.32 -4.60
C VAL A 114 -12.06 -11.79 -4.18
N ALA A 115 -12.98 -12.21 -3.31
CA ALA A 115 -13.08 -13.61 -2.88
C ALA A 115 -13.38 -14.57 -4.05
N ALA A 116 -14.25 -14.17 -4.98
CA ALA A 116 -14.56 -14.97 -6.16
C ALA A 116 -13.35 -15.09 -7.10
N LEU A 117 -12.58 -14.02 -7.30
CA LEU A 117 -11.35 -14.06 -8.09
C LEU A 117 -10.31 -14.98 -7.44
N ASP A 118 -10.16 -14.91 -6.13
CA ASP A 118 -9.26 -15.76 -5.35
C ASP A 118 -9.65 -17.25 -5.43
N VAL A 119 -10.93 -17.57 -5.19
CA VAL A 119 -11.42 -18.96 -5.14
C VAL A 119 -11.64 -19.57 -6.52
N LEU A 120 -12.23 -18.81 -7.46
CA LEU A 120 -12.65 -19.34 -8.76
C LEU A 120 -11.62 -19.13 -9.86
N GLY A 121 -10.78 -18.10 -9.74
CA GLY A 121 -9.86 -17.63 -10.76
C GLY A 121 -10.52 -16.74 -11.81
N LYS A 122 -9.73 -15.87 -12.47
CA LYS A 122 -10.19 -14.91 -13.49
C LYS A 122 -10.87 -15.54 -14.72
N ASN A 123 -10.61 -16.83 -14.97
CA ASN A 123 -11.07 -17.55 -16.17
C ASN A 123 -12.20 -18.56 -15.89
N ARG A 124 -12.84 -18.52 -14.71
CA ARG A 124 -13.94 -19.44 -14.37
C ARG A 124 -15.10 -19.28 -15.35
N LYS A 125 -15.61 -20.41 -15.86
CA LYS A 125 -16.85 -20.48 -16.64
C LYS A 125 -17.87 -21.35 -15.91
N PHE A 126 -19.14 -20.96 -16.02
CA PHE A 126 -20.28 -21.77 -15.59
C PHE A 126 -20.94 -22.36 -16.83
N THR A 127 -21.31 -23.65 -16.79
CA THR A 127 -21.88 -24.38 -17.94
C THR A 127 -23.28 -24.89 -17.62
N THR A 128 -24.21 -24.72 -18.56
CA THR A 128 -25.56 -25.29 -18.49
C THR A 128 -25.64 -26.52 -19.40
N LYS A 129 -26.34 -27.58 -18.96
CA LYS A 129 -26.60 -28.79 -19.76
C LYS A 129 -28.11 -28.94 -19.95
N VAL A 130 -28.53 -29.30 -21.17
CA VAL A 130 -29.92 -29.65 -21.50
C VAL A 130 -30.00 -31.18 -21.57
N LYS A 131 -31.07 -31.76 -21.01
CA LYS A 131 -31.38 -33.18 -21.08
C LYS A 131 -32.63 -33.39 -21.91
#